data_AF-A0A2W4PIH1-F1
#
_entry.id   AF-A0A2W4PIH1-F1
#
_cell.length_a   1.000
_cell.length_b   1.000
_cell.length_c   1.000
_cell.angle_alpha   90.00
_cell.angle_beta   90.00
_cell.angle_gamma   90.00
#
_symmetry.space_group_name_H-M   'P 1'
#
loop_
_entity.id
_entity.type
_entity.pdbx_description
1 polymer ?
#
loop_
_entity_poly.entity_id
_entity_poly.type
_entity_poly.pdbx_seq_one_letter_code
_entity_poly.pdbx_strand_id
1 'polypeptide(L)' 'MSQDGEDSTDNVDRELFRNIEKLRQLRIEHRDLDQVIARLQMDIHVDEVQMRRLKKRKLLLKDQIARLESMSIPDLNA' A
#
# COMPACT_ATOMS: atom_id res chain seq x y z
N MET A 1 4.15 -42.34 -14.26
CA MET A 1 5.15 -41.31 -13.90
C MET A 1 4.85 -40.10 -14.75
N SER A 2 4.54 -38.97 -14.11
CA SER A 2 4.55 -37.58 -14.60
C SER A 2 3.68 -36.76 -13.62
N GLN A 3 4.19 -36.55 -12.42
CA GLN A 3 3.67 -35.59 -11.45
C GLN A 3 4.78 -34.55 -11.27
N ASP A 4 4.87 -33.60 -12.21
CA ASP A 4 5.84 -32.48 -12.15
C ASP A 4 5.14 -31.14 -12.46
N GLY A 5 3.86 -31.00 -12.05
CA GLY A 5 3.03 -29.83 -12.40
C GLY A 5 2.35 -29.10 -11.25
N GLU A 6 2.28 -29.66 -10.03
CA GLU A 6 1.50 -29.07 -8.92
C GLU A 6 2.29 -28.07 -8.05
N ASP A 7 3.63 -28.12 -8.01
CA ASP A 7 4.44 -27.25 -7.14
C ASP A 7 4.49 -25.77 -7.61
N SER A 8 4.20 -25.48 -8.89
CA SER A 8 4.34 -24.12 -9.43
C SER A 8 3.19 -23.18 -9.04
N THR A 9 1.98 -23.70 -8.82
CA THR A 9 0.80 -22.88 -8.47
C THR A 9 0.81 -22.46 -6.99
N ASP A 10 1.23 -23.35 -6.09
CA ASP A 10 1.27 -23.08 -4.64
C ASP A 10 2.21 -21.94 -4.25
N ASN A 11 3.32 -21.78 -4.98
CA ASN A 11 4.28 -20.71 -4.72
C ASN A 11 3.73 -19.33 -5.14
N VAL A 12 3.03 -19.27 -6.27
CA VAL A 12 2.45 -18.04 -6.81
C VAL A 12 1.31 -17.54 -5.92
N ASP A 13 0.45 -18.45 -5.44
CA ASP A 13 -0.63 -18.10 -4.53
C ASP A 13 -0.08 -17.54 -3.21
N ARG A 14 0.93 -18.18 -2.61
CA ARG A 14 1.61 -17.65 -1.40
C ARG A 14 2.19 -16.26 -1.59
N GLU A 15 2.81 -16.00 -2.74
CA GLU A 15 3.39 -14.68 -3.04
C GLU A 15 2.29 -13.63 -3.22
N LEU A 16 1.20 -13.98 -3.92
CA LEU A 16 0.03 -13.12 -4.10
C LEU A 16 -0.61 -12.75 -2.76
N PHE A 17 -0.87 -13.73 -1.88
CA PHE A 17 -1.41 -13.48 -0.55
C PHE A 17 -0.51 -12.56 0.29
N ARG A 18 0.81 -12.74 0.21
CA ARG A 18 1.78 -11.89 0.91
C ARG A 18 1.74 -10.45 0.39
N ASN A 19 1.61 -10.27 -0.92
CA ASN A 19 1.52 -8.96 -1.54
C ASN A 19 0.21 -8.24 -1.20
N ILE A 20 -0.91 -8.95 -1.18
CA ILE A 20 -2.22 -8.42 -0.76
C ILE A 20 -2.19 -7.95 0.69
N GLU A 21 -1.60 -8.74 1.60
CA GLU A 21 -1.49 -8.34 3.02
C GLU A 21 -0.63 -7.07 3.17
N LYS A 22 0.49 -7.00 2.45
CA LYS A 22 1.35 -5.80 2.46
C LYS A 22 0.63 -4.58 1.91
N LEU A 23 -0.14 -4.74 0.84
CA LEU A 23 -0.95 -3.68 0.23
C LEU A 23 -2.04 -3.22 1.20
N ARG A 24 -2.69 -4.14 1.91
CA ARG A 24 -3.67 -3.81 2.96
C ARG A 24 -3.04 -2.99 4.08
N GLN A 25 -1.88 -3.39 4.58
CA GLN A 25 -1.13 -2.67 5.61
C GLN A 25 -0.82 -1.23 5.18
N LEU A 26 -0.31 -1.05 3.95
CA LEU A 26 -0.01 0.28 3.41
C LEU A 26 -1.27 1.14 3.23
N ARG A 27 -2.39 0.55 2.79
CA ARG A 27 -3.68 1.27 2.70
C ARG A 27 -4.19 1.71 4.07
N ILE A 28 -4.03 0.89 5.10
CA ILE A 28 -4.37 1.25 6.48
C ILE A 28 -3.48 2.41 6.94
N GLU A 29 -2.16 2.30 6.81
CA GLU A 29 -1.22 3.36 7.21
C GLU A 29 -1.52 4.67 6.46
N HIS A 30 -1.81 4.60 5.15
CA HIS A 30 -2.19 5.77 4.36
C HIS A 30 -3.47 6.44 4.88
N ARG A 31 -4.50 5.65 5.23
CA ARG A 31 -5.76 6.16 5.78
C ARG A 31 -5.58 6.79 7.17
N ASP A 32 -4.77 6.17 8.02
CA ASP A 32 -4.47 6.72 9.35
C ASP A 32 -3.70 8.04 9.23
N LEU A 33 -2.73 8.10 8.32
CA LEU A 33 -1.96 9.30 8.06
C LEU A 33 -2.85 10.41 7.48
N ASP A 34 -3.83 10.07 6.66
CA ASP A 34 -4.85 11.02 6.17
C ASP A 34 -5.71 11.58 7.30
N GLN A 35 -6.18 10.73 8.22
CA GLN A 35 -6.94 11.17 9.39
C GLN A 35 -6.12 12.09 10.30
N VAL A 36 -4.84 11.79 10.51
CA VAL A 36 -3.93 12.64 11.29
C VAL A 36 -3.75 14.00 10.61
N ILE A 37 -3.54 14.02 9.29
CA ILE A 37 -3.45 15.27 8.52
C ILE A 37 -4.76 16.07 8.66
N ALA A 38 -5.92 15.43 8.50
CA ALA A 38 -7.21 16.11 8.59
C ALA A 38 -7.43 16.76 9.97
N ARG A 39 -7.06 16.05 11.05
CA ARG A 39 -7.13 16.60 12.42
C ARG A 39 -6.18 17.77 12.62
N LEU A 40 -4.93 17.64 12.16
CA LEU A 40 -3.93 18.71 12.28
C LEU A 40 -4.31 19.94 11.44
N GLN A 41 -4.98 19.77 10.30
CA GLN A 41 -5.47 20.89 9.50
C GLN A 41 -6.58 21.71 10.17
N MET A 42 -7.31 21.12 11.12
CA MET A 42 -8.32 21.84 11.88
C MET A 42 -7.71 22.67 13.02
N ASP A 43 -6.44 22.45 13.35
CA ASP A 43 -5.75 23.18 14.40
C ASP A 43 -5.18 24.50 13.87
N ILE A 44 -5.37 25.58 14.61
CA ILE A 44 -4.95 26.95 14.22
C ILE A 44 -3.43 27.10 14.31
N HIS A 45 -2.77 26.31 15.15
CA HIS A 45 -1.32 26.36 15.38
C HIS A 45 -0.56 25.27 14.62
N VAL A 46 -1.10 24.79 13.51
CA VAL A 46 -0.48 23.69 12.78
C VAL A 46 0.93 24.06 12.30
N ASP A 47 1.89 23.21 12.63
CA ASP A 47 3.25 23.36 12.13
C ASP A 47 3.28 23.01 10.63
N GLU A 48 3.48 24.02 9.78
CA GLU A 48 3.56 23.85 8.33
C GLU A 48 4.66 22.85 7.91
N VAL A 49 5.77 22.78 8.64
CA VAL A 49 6.87 21.86 8.35
C VAL A 49 6.44 20.44 8.65
N GLN A 50 5.77 20.22 9.78
CA GLN A 50 5.18 18.93 10.13
C GLN A 50 4.14 18.50 9.09
N MET A 51 3.26 19.42 8.68
CA MET A 51 2.25 19.20 7.65
C MET A 51 2.85 18.82 6.29
N ARG A 52 3.90 19.52 5.84
CA ARG A 52 4.62 19.16 4.60
C ARG A 52 5.25 17.78 4.70
N ARG A 53 5.85 17.41 5.84
CA ARG A 53 6.42 16.07 6.06
C ARG A 53 5.36 14.98 6.00
N LEU A 54 4.22 15.19 6.65
CA LEU A 54 3.10 14.25 6.62
C LEU A 54 2.53 14.08 5.21
N LYS A 55 2.26 15.18 4.50
CA LYS A 55 1.80 15.12 3.10
C LYS A 55 2.79 14.40 2.19
N LYS A 56 4.10 14.61 2.37
CA LYS A 56 5.14 13.89 1.63
C LYS A 56 5.14 12.39 1.95
N ARG A 57 4.96 12.01 3.22
CA ARG A 57 4.85 10.61 3.64
C ARG A 57 3.59 9.95 3.08
N LYS A 58 2.45 10.68 3.06
CA LYS A 58 1.21 10.24 2.41
C LYS A 58 1.43 9.95 0.92
N LEU A 59 2.11 10.85 0.22
CA LEU A 59 2.42 10.66 -1.21
C LEU A 59 3.29 9.41 -1.43
N LEU A 60 4.34 9.23 -0.61
CA LEU A 60 5.19 8.04 -0.70
C LEU A 60 4.41 6.74 -0.48
N LEU A 61 3.49 6.70 0.50
CA LEU A 61 2.64 5.54 0.73
C LEU A 61 1.72 5.27 -0.47
N LYS A 62 1.14 6.31 -1.06
CA LYS A 62 0.34 6.19 -2.28
C LYS A 62 1.16 5.61 -3.44
N ASP A 63 2.38 6.10 -3.66
CA ASP A 63 3.26 5.61 -4.71
C ASP A 63 3.69 4.15 -4.48
N GLN A 64 3.94 3.78 -3.21
CA GLN A 64 4.24 2.39 -2.83
C GLN A 64 3.05 1.46 -3.05
N ILE A 65 1.84 1.90 -2.71
CA ILE A 65 0.59 1.15 -2.99
C ILE A 65 0.46 0.96 -4.50
N ALA A 66 0.57 2.03 -5.29
CA ALA A 66 0.46 1.97 -6.74
C ALA A 66 1.50 1.02 -7.36
N ARG A 67 2.75 1.08 -6.89
CA ARG A 67 3.83 0.19 -7.35
C ARG A 67 3.57 -1.28 -7.01
N LEU A 68 3.09 -1.56 -5.80
CA LEU A 68 2.74 -2.93 -5.38
C LEU A 68 1.50 -3.45 -6.10
N GLU A 69 0.52 -2.59 -6.35
CA GLU A 69 -0.63 -2.88 -7.20
C GLU A 69 -0.17 -3.26 -8.60
N SER A 70 0.68 -2.44 -9.24
CA SER A 70 1.22 -2.75 -10.57
C SER A 70 2.08 -4.01 -10.62
N MET A 71 2.75 -4.38 -9.52
CA MET A 71 3.55 -5.62 -9.45
C MET A 71 2.72 -6.86 -9.16
N SER A 72 1.63 -6.72 -8.40
CA SER A 72 0.79 -7.85 -7.96
C SER A 72 -0.40 -8.10 -8.88
N ILE A 73 -0.72 -7.13 -9.72
CA ILE A 73 -1.89 -7.13 -10.59
C ILE A 73 -1.41 -6.82 -12.01
N PRO A 74 -1.10 -7.84 -12.83
CA PRO A 74 -0.88 -7.60 -14.26
C PRO A 74 -2.15 -7.15 -14.99
N ASP A 75 -3.37 -7.35 -14.45
CA ASP A 75 -4.59 -7.29 -15.29
C ASP A 75 -5.93 -7.07 -14.54
N LEU A 76 -6.04 -6.08 -13.65
CA LEU A 76 -7.35 -5.77 -12.98
C LEU A 76 -7.74 -4.29 -12.97
N ASN A 77 -6.99 -3.45 -13.70
CA ASN A 77 -7.42 -2.12 -14.08
C ASN A 77 -7.40 -2.02 -15.62
N ALA A 78 -8.40 -2.64 -16.25
CA ALA A 78 -8.86 -2.36 -17.62
C ALA A 78 -10.26 -1.72 -17.52
#